data_AF-A0A8D8C7J5-F1
#
_entry.id   AF-A0A8D8C7J5-F1
#
_cell.length_a   1.000
_cell.length_b   1.000
_cell.length_c   1.000
_cell.angle_alpha   90.00
_cell.angle_beta   90.00
_cell.angle_gamma   90.00
#
_symmetry.space_group_name_H-M   'P 1'
#
loop_
_entity.id
_entity.type
_entity.pdbx_description
1 polymer ?
#
loop_
_entity_poly.entity_id
_entity_poly.type
_entity_poly.pdbx_seq_one_letter_code
_entity_poly.pdbx_strand_id
1 'polypeptide(L)'
;SKAALIDYNGVLTTLSLREGESDEQAAMEGRIERKDVWAICWAKDNPQLLAIMEKTRMYILRGADPEEPITCSGYICNFEDLEITGVLLDEIIKGGSTPNVKEHILQLRVKSLRDTEDLLVHVGITEAKQFIEDNSHPRLWRLLAEASVKKLDLDTAESAFVRCSNYPGIQLIKRLKNIQVEALQKAEICAFFGEFDEAEKLYIDVDRRDLAISLRQSLCDWFRTVQLYKMGPGISDQQMEHAWREIGNHFMNMRAWESAKEYYDKAHH
;
A
#
# COMPACT_ATOMS: atom_id res chain seq x y z
N SER A 1 -26.78 -11.26 0.79
CA SER A 1 -25.91 -11.15 -0.41
C SER A 1 -26.58 -10.21 -1.41
N LYS A 2 -25.82 -9.54 -2.28
CA LYS A 2 -26.35 -8.67 -3.35
C LYS A 2 -25.85 -9.18 -4.70
N ALA A 3 -26.65 -9.00 -5.74
CA ALA A 3 -26.27 -9.27 -7.12
C ALA A 3 -26.53 -8.04 -7.98
N ALA A 4 -25.77 -7.92 -9.08
CA ALA A 4 -25.96 -6.90 -10.09
C ALA A 4 -25.95 -7.59 -11.46
N LEU A 5 -26.89 -7.24 -12.32
CA LEU A 5 -27.07 -7.84 -13.64
C LEU A 5 -27.24 -6.71 -14.66
N ILE A 6 -26.55 -6.83 -15.79
CA ILE A 6 -26.76 -5.99 -16.98
C ILE A 6 -27.53 -6.84 -18.00
N ASP A 7 -28.66 -6.34 -18.48
CA ASP A 7 -29.41 -7.00 -19.54
C ASP A 7 -28.83 -6.69 -20.94
N TYR A 8 -29.37 -7.31 -21.99
CA TYR A 8 -28.92 -7.08 -23.36
C TYR A 8 -29.18 -5.65 -23.88
N ASN A 9 -30.03 -4.87 -23.20
CA ASN A 9 -30.30 -3.47 -23.51
C ASN A 9 -29.34 -2.51 -22.77
N GLY A 10 -28.39 -3.03 -21.99
CA GLY A 10 -27.50 -2.22 -21.15
C GLY A 10 -28.19 -1.62 -19.92
N VAL A 11 -29.29 -2.24 -19.47
CA VAL A 11 -29.98 -1.87 -18.23
C VAL A 11 -29.37 -2.66 -17.07
N LEU A 12 -28.72 -1.96 -16.16
CA LEU A 12 -28.25 -2.49 -14.90
C LEU A 12 -29.40 -2.54 -13.89
N THR A 13 -29.58 -3.69 -13.24
CA THR A 13 -30.45 -3.84 -12.06
C THR A 13 -29.68 -4.49 -10.90
N THR A 14 -29.77 -3.92 -9.70
CA THR A 14 -29.29 -4.58 -8.47
C THR A 14 -30.40 -5.34 -7.76
N LEU A 15 -30.06 -6.49 -7.17
CA LEU A 15 -30.97 -7.38 -6.46
C LEU A 15 -30.39 -7.74 -5.09
N SER A 16 -31.24 -7.75 -4.07
CA SER A 16 -30.89 -8.29 -2.75
C SER A 16 -31.28 -9.76 -2.70
N LEU A 17 -30.33 -10.64 -2.42
CA LEU A 17 -30.50 -12.11 -2.38
C LEU A 17 -30.81 -12.60 -0.95
N ARG A 18 -31.67 -11.90 -0.18
CA ARG A 18 -32.08 -12.41 1.15
C ARG A 18 -33.10 -13.54 0.97
N GLU A 19 -32.82 -14.69 1.57
CA GLU A 19 -33.80 -15.75 1.83
C GLU A 19 -34.54 -15.41 3.12
N GLY A 20 -35.84 -15.13 3.03
CA GLY A 20 -36.70 -14.82 4.19
C GLY A 20 -37.83 -13.89 3.79
N GLU A 21 -39.04 -14.44 3.76
CA GLU A 21 -40.30 -13.77 3.47
C GLU A 21 -40.54 -12.56 4.39
N SER A 22 -41.27 -11.57 3.87
CA SER A 22 -41.86 -10.39 4.55
C SER A 22 -41.01 -9.13 4.76
N ASP A 23 -40.31 -8.62 3.73
CA ASP A 23 -39.98 -7.19 3.65
C ASP A 23 -39.87 -6.73 2.18
N GLU A 24 -41.02 -6.58 1.50
CA GLU A 24 -41.07 -5.96 0.16
C GLU A 24 -40.51 -4.52 0.17
N GLN A 25 -40.58 -3.84 1.32
CA GLN A 25 -40.03 -2.50 1.51
C GLN A 25 -38.48 -2.50 1.59
N ALA A 26 -37.85 -3.46 2.27
CA ALA A 26 -36.40 -3.57 2.31
C ALA A 26 -35.80 -4.12 1.00
N ALA A 27 -36.59 -4.83 0.19
CA ALA A 27 -36.20 -5.25 -1.15
C ALA A 27 -36.20 -4.10 -2.17
N MET A 28 -36.98 -3.04 -1.91
CA MET A 28 -37.07 -1.85 -2.76
C MET A 28 -36.04 -0.78 -2.35
N GLU A 29 -35.69 -0.71 -1.06
CA GLU A 29 -34.58 0.10 -0.54
C GLU A 29 -33.23 -0.44 -1.02
N GLY A 30 -32.63 0.25 -1.99
CA GLY A 30 -31.31 -0.12 -2.54
C GLY A 30 -31.35 -0.77 -3.93
N ARG A 31 -32.52 -0.82 -4.56
CA ARG A 31 -32.65 -1.19 -5.98
C ARG A 31 -32.13 -0.05 -6.85
N ILE A 32 -31.09 -0.34 -7.61
CA ILE A 32 -30.48 0.59 -8.55
C ILE A 32 -30.89 0.13 -9.95
N GLU A 33 -31.50 1.03 -10.70
CA GLU A 33 -31.78 0.84 -12.11
C GLU A 33 -31.07 1.93 -12.91
N ARG A 34 -30.19 1.54 -13.83
CA ARG A 34 -29.43 2.46 -14.69
C ARG A 34 -29.38 1.94 -16.12
N LYS A 35 -29.37 2.86 -17.08
CA LYS A 35 -29.34 2.56 -18.52
C LYS A 35 -27.98 2.88 -19.10
N ASP A 36 -27.69 2.31 -20.27
CA ASP A 36 -26.42 2.52 -20.99
C ASP A 36 -25.18 2.06 -20.19
N VAL A 37 -25.36 1.07 -19.31
CA VAL A 37 -24.30 0.45 -18.51
C VAL A 37 -23.71 -0.72 -19.28
N TRP A 38 -22.38 -0.78 -19.38
CA TRP A 38 -21.68 -1.81 -20.13
C TRP A 38 -20.64 -2.59 -19.32
N ALA A 39 -20.29 -2.13 -18.11
CA ALA A 39 -19.47 -2.90 -17.18
C ALA A 39 -19.88 -2.65 -15.73
N ILE A 40 -19.70 -3.67 -14.89
CA ILE A 40 -19.91 -3.64 -13.45
C ILE A 40 -18.77 -4.37 -12.73
N CYS A 41 -18.40 -3.89 -11.55
CA CYS A 41 -17.45 -4.55 -10.66
C CYS A 41 -17.78 -4.23 -9.20
N TRP A 42 -18.12 -5.25 -8.41
CA TRP A 42 -18.24 -5.11 -6.96
C TRP A 42 -16.85 -5.04 -6.32
N ALA A 43 -16.70 -4.24 -5.27
CA ALA A 43 -15.47 -4.28 -4.48
C ALA A 43 -15.34 -5.65 -3.81
N LYS A 44 -14.13 -6.22 -3.84
CA LYS A 44 -13.85 -7.54 -3.25
C LYS A 44 -13.94 -7.54 -1.72
N ASP A 45 -13.62 -6.41 -1.13
CA ASP A 45 -13.48 -6.18 0.31
C ASP A 45 -14.66 -5.42 0.93
N ASN A 46 -15.52 -4.79 0.12
CA ASN A 46 -16.67 -4.05 0.61
C ASN A 46 -17.96 -4.31 -0.21
N PRO A 47 -18.96 -5.04 0.34
CA PRO A 47 -20.18 -5.39 -0.38
C PRO A 47 -21.14 -4.20 -0.62
N GLN A 48 -20.84 -3.02 -0.09
CA GLN A 48 -21.61 -1.80 -0.36
C GLN A 48 -21.06 -1.00 -1.53
N LEU A 49 -19.85 -1.31 -2.01
CA LEU A 49 -19.21 -0.55 -3.09
C LEU A 49 -19.34 -1.27 -4.43
N LEU A 50 -19.87 -0.55 -5.43
CA LEU A 50 -20.05 -1.04 -6.79
C LEU A 50 -19.53 0.01 -7.78
N ALA A 51 -18.57 -0.37 -8.61
CA ALA A 51 -18.13 0.43 -9.73
C ALA A 51 -18.92 0.04 -10.99
N ILE A 52 -19.39 1.02 -11.74
CA ILE A 52 -20.10 0.82 -13.00
C ILE A 52 -19.55 1.73 -14.08
N MET A 53 -19.57 1.25 -15.32
CA MET A 53 -19.30 2.07 -16.50
C MET A 53 -20.61 2.35 -17.23
N GLU A 54 -20.95 3.63 -17.33
CA GLU A 54 -22.15 4.14 -18.00
C GLU A 54 -21.69 5.15 -19.07
N LYS A 55 -21.90 4.81 -20.35
CA LYS A 55 -21.33 5.55 -21.49
C LYS A 55 -19.82 5.74 -21.32
N THR A 56 -19.35 6.99 -21.24
CA THR A 56 -17.94 7.37 -21.07
C THR A 56 -17.61 7.83 -19.64
N ARG A 57 -18.40 7.37 -18.67
CA ARG A 57 -18.25 7.75 -17.26
C ARG A 57 -18.23 6.52 -16.37
N MET A 58 -17.32 6.53 -15.42
CA MET A 58 -17.32 5.61 -14.30
C MET A 58 -18.10 6.24 -13.14
N TYR A 59 -19.02 5.47 -12.56
CA TYR A 59 -19.69 5.81 -11.30
C TYR A 59 -19.28 4.80 -10.24
N ILE A 60 -19.03 5.30 -9.04
CA ILE A 60 -18.81 4.48 -7.85
C ILE A 60 -20.06 4.66 -6.99
N LEU A 61 -20.74 3.57 -6.70
CA LEU A 61 -21.96 3.53 -5.93
C LEU A 61 -21.65 3.02 -4.52
N ARG A 62 -22.13 3.72 -3.50
CA ARG A 62 -22.14 3.25 -2.11
C ARG A 62 -23.59 2.94 -1.73
N GLY A 63 -23.94 1.67 -1.71
CA GLY A 63 -25.35 1.29 -1.66
C GLY A 63 -26.06 1.77 -2.93
N ALA A 64 -27.04 2.66 -2.80
CA ALA A 64 -27.75 3.26 -3.93
C ALA A 64 -27.19 4.62 -4.37
N ASP A 65 -26.32 5.24 -3.56
CA ASP A 65 -25.89 6.61 -3.75
C ASP A 65 -24.66 6.67 -4.65
N PRO A 66 -24.72 7.38 -5.80
CA PRO A 66 -23.58 7.58 -6.67
C PRO A 66 -22.65 8.67 -6.15
N GLU A 67 -21.35 8.40 -6.21
CA GLU A 67 -20.32 9.43 -6.14
C GLU A 67 -20.26 10.26 -7.44
N GLU A 68 -19.47 11.34 -7.39
CA GLU A 68 -19.22 12.21 -8.53
C GLU A 68 -18.64 11.40 -9.71
N PRO A 69 -19.24 11.50 -10.91
CA PRO A 69 -18.81 10.71 -12.06
C PRO A 69 -17.41 11.09 -12.53
N ILE A 70 -16.63 10.08 -12.88
CA ILE A 70 -15.29 10.24 -13.43
C ILE A 70 -15.36 9.95 -14.93
N THR A 71 -14.99 10.91 -15.76
CA THR A 71 -14.86 10.68 -17.22
C THR A 71 -13.76 9.66 -17.44
N CYS A 72 -14.14 8.49 -17.95
CA CYS A 72 -13.26 7.34 -18.12
C CYS A 72 -13.82 6.41 -19.20
N SER A 73 -12.94 5.87 -20.03
CA SER A 73 -13.25 4.83 -21.03
C SER A 73 -12.44 3.55 -20.82
N GLY A 74 -11.85 3.38 -19.63
CA GLY A 74 -11.12 2.17 -19.26
C GLY A 74 -12.04 1.03 -18.89
N TYR A 75 -11.61 -0.19 -19.22
CA TYR A 75 -12.27 -1.42 -18.82
C TYR A 75 -11.90 -1.75 -17.38
N ILE A 76 -12.89 -2.00 -16.51
CA ILE A 76 -12.65 -2.30 -15.10
C ILE A 76 -12.04 -3.70 -14.96
N CYS A 77 -10.96 -3.82 -14.20
CA CYS A 77 -10.26 -5.09 -13.95
C CYS A 77 -10.33 -5.52 -12.48
N ASN A 78 -10.15 -4.58 -11.55
CA ASN A 78 -10.15 -4.87 -10.11
C ASN A 78 -10.78 -3.71 -9.34
N PHE A 79 -11.49 -4.05 -8.26
CA PHE A 79 -11.93 -3.08 -7.26
C PHE A 79 -11.68 -3.65 -5.87
N GLU A 80 -10.72 -3.05 -5.16
CA GLU A 80 -10.26 -3.49 -3.85
C GLU A 80 -9.53 -2.32 -3.18
N ASP A 81 -9.49 -2.28 -1.85
CA ASP A 81 -8.73 -1.29 -1.09
C ASP A 81 -9.15 0.17 -1.40
N LEU A 82 -10.42 0.39 -1.75
CA LEU A 82 -10.97 1.69 -2.19
C LEU A 82 -10.32 2.25 -3.47
N GLU A 83 -9.70 1.38 -4.27
CA GLU A 83 -9.05 1.71 -5.53
C GLU A 83 -9.60 0.83 -6.66
N ILE A 84 -9.82 1.43 -7.83
CA ILE A 84 -10.29 0.76 -9.03
C ILE A 84 -9.15 0.75 -10.03
N THR A 85 -8.72 -0.45 -10.39
CA THR A 85 -7.80 -0.66 -11.49
C THR A 85 -8.57 -0.88 -12.78
N GLY A 86 -8.33 -0.02 -13.77
CA GLY A 86 -8.85 -0.15 -15.11
C GLY A 86 -7.74 -0.22 -16.17
N VAL A 87 -8.08 -0.71 -17.36
CA VAL A 87 -7.15 -0.81 -18.50
C VAL A 87 -7.75 -0.16 -19.74
N LEU A 88 -6.97 0.63 -20.45
CA LEU A 88 -7.32 1.22 -21.75
C LEU A 88 -7.04 0.22 -22.89
N LEU A 89 -7.85 -0.84 -22.98
CA LEU A 89 -7.67 -1.90 -23.98
C LEU A 89 -7.73 -1.38 -25.42
N ASP A 90 -8.58 -0.38 -25.69
CA ASP A 90 -8.72 0.18 -27.04
C ASP A 90 -7.41 0.80 -27.54
N GLU A 91 -6.64 1.45 -26.66
CA GLU A 91 -5.34 2.03 -26.99
C GLU A 91 -4.27 0.96 -27.22
N ILE A 92 -4.31 -0.11 -26.41
CA ILE A 92 -3.42 -1.27 -26.58
C ILE A 92 -3.68 -1.95 -27.94
N ILE A 93 -4.95 -2.16 -28.30
CA ILE A 93 -5.36 -2.87 -29.53
C ILE A 93 -5.01 -2.05 -30.78
N LYS A 94 -5.08 -0.71 -30.71
CA LYS A 94 -4.67 0.16 -31.82
C LYS A 94 -3.18 0.01 -32.18
N GLY A 95 -2.36 -0.55 -31.30
CA GLY A 95 -0.98 -0.96 -31.61
C GLY A 95 0.00 0.19 -31.85
N GLY A 96 -0.33 1.40 -31.39
CA GLY A 96 0.49 2.60 -31.61
C GLY A 96 1.79 2.64 -30.79
N SER A 97 1.87 1.90 -29.69
CA SER A 97 3.04 1.81 -28.81
C SER A 97 3.11 0.44 -28.12
N THR A 98 4.29 0.09 -27.61
CA THR A 98 4.42 -1.07 -26.71
C THR A 98 3.61 -0.82 -25.45
N PRO A 99 2.81 -1.80 -24.97
CA PRO A 99 1.99 -1.63 -23.78
C PRO A 99 2.83 -1.17 -22.58
N ASN A 100 2.50 -0.01 -22.04
CA ASN A 100 3.17 0.60 -20.89
C ASN A 100 2.16 0.77 -19.74
N VAL A 101 2.53 0.30 -18.55
CA VAL A 101 1.74 0.42 -17.32
C VAL A 101 1.28 1.85 -17.07
N LYS A 102 2.16 2.84 -17.20
CA LYS A 102 1.83 4.24 -16.88
C LYS A 102 0.82 4.87 -17.84
N GLU A 103 0.77 4.39 -19.08
CA GLU A 103 -0.07 4.95 -20.14
C GLU A 103 -1.40 4.20 -20.26
N HIS A 104 -1.41 2.91 -19.95
CA HIS A 104 -2.54 2.03 -20.26
C HIS A 104 -3.26 1.49 -19.03
N ILE A 105 -2.69 1.60 -17.83
CA ILE A 105 -3.36 1.25 -16.57
C ILE A 105 -3.84 2.52 -15.88
N LEU A 106 -5.13 2.53 -15.54
CA LEU A 106 -5.78 3.58 -14.78
C LEU A 106 -5.93 3.12 -13.33
N GLN A 107 -5.54 3.99 -12.40
CA GLN A 107 -5.83 3.82 -10.98
C GLN A 107 -6.75 4.95 -10.54
N LEU A 108 -7.99 4.60 -10.22
CA LEU A 108 -9.02 5.54 -9.78
C LEU A 108 -9.30 5.32 -8.29
N ARG A 109 -9.44 6.41 -7.55
CA ARG A 109 -9.60 6.39 -6.09
C ARG A 109 -11.01 6.80 -5.72
N VAL A 110 -11.65 6.00 -4.86
CA VAL A 110 -12.97 6.30 -4.29
C VAL A 110 -12.93 7.62 -3.52
N LYS A 111 -14.04 8.37 -3.46
CA LYS A 111 -14.12 9.67 -2.77
C LYS A 111 -13.64 9.61 -1.33
N SER A 112 -14.06 8.62 -0.55
CA SER A 112 -13.62 8.48 0.86
C SER A 112 -12.10 8.33 1.01
N LEU A 113 -11.41 7.75 0.03
CA LEU A 113 -9.95 7.65 0.04
C LEU A 113 -9.30 9.01 -0.20
N ARG A 114 -9.78 9.74 -1.21
CA ARG A 114 -9.31 11.10 -1.54
C ARG A 114 -9.55 12.09 -0.39
N ASP A 115 -10.77 12.13 0.13
CA ASP A 115 -11.15 13.01 1.23
C ASP A 115 -10.30 12.73 2.49
N THR A 116 -10.01 11.46 2.78
CA THR A 116 -9.15 11.11 3.93
C THR A 116 -7.73 11.60 3.75
N GLU A 117 -7.14 11.44 2.56
CA GLU A 117 -5.80 11.98 2.26
C GLU A 117 -5.76 13.50 2.40
N ASP A 118 -6.75 14.19 1.83
CA ASP A 118 -6.86 15.65 1.91
C ASP A 118 -7.00 16.12 3.36
N LEU A 119 -7.80 15.44 4.19
CA LEU A 119 -7.92 15.71 5.63
C LEU A 119 -6.59 15.52 6.37
N LEU A 120 -5.83 14.46 6.07
CA LEU A 120 -4.54 14.19 6.71
C LEU A 120 -3.47 15.22 6.37
N VAL A 121 -3.50 15.77 5.16
CA VAL A 121 -2.57 16.79 4.68
C VAL A 121 -2.94 18.18 5.19
N HIS A 122 -4.22 18.56 5.09
CA HIS A 122 -4.65 19.95 5.27
C HIS A 122 -5.30 20.27 6.61
N VAL A 123 -5.92 19.28 7.27
CA VAL A 123 -6.72 19.52 8.48
C VAL A 123 -6.03 18.95 9.71
N GLY A 124 -5.87 17.63 9.79
CA GLY A 124 -5.33 17.00 10.98
C GLY A 124 -5.66 15.52 11.11
N ILE A 125 -4.98 14.87 12.07
CA ILE A 125 -5.20 13.45 12.40
C ILE A 125 -6.58 13.28 13.06
N THR A 126 -7.02 14.23 13.88
CA THR A 126 -8.25 14.09 14.68
C THR A 126 -9.50 14.11 13.81
N GLU A 127 -9.60 15.06 12.87
CA GLU A 127 -10.72 15.13 11.93
C GLU A 127 -10.71 13.96 10.95
N ALA A 128 -9.52 13.58 10.45
CA ALA A 128 -9.37 12.39 9.64
C ALA A 128 -9.85 11.13 10.38
N LYS A 129 -9.51 10.98 11.67
CA LYS A 129 -9.99 9.86 12.49
C LYS A 129 -11.51 9.83 12.57
N GLN A 130 -12.17 10.96 12.84
CA GLN A 130 -13.64 11.02 12.89
C GLN A 130 -14.27 10.63 11.54
N PHE A 131 -13.76 11.19 10.44
CA PHE A 131 -14.24 10.84 9.10
C PHE A 131 -14.12 9.36 8.78
N ILE A 132 -13.03 8.71 9.21
CA ILE A 132 -12.80 7.28 9.03
C ILE A 132 -13.72 6.46 9.95
N GLU A 133 -14.06 6.93 11.15
CA GLU A 133 -15.05 6.25 12.01
C GLU A 133 -16.43 6.23 11.34
N ASP A 134 -16.82 7.33 10.68
CA ASP A 134 -18.06 7.41 9.91
C ASP A 134 -18.01 6.58 8.60
N ASN A 135 -16.82 6.42 8.01
CA ASN A 135 -16.59 5.72 6.74
C ASN A 135 -15.61 4.56 6.88
N SER A 136 -15.83 3.67 7.85
CA SER A 136 -14.84 2.66 8.25
C SER A 136 -14.43 1.71 7.12
N HIS A 137 -13.12 1.62 6.89
CA HIS A 137 -12.50 0.69 5.95
C HIS A 137 -11.03 0.39 6.34
N PRO A 138 -10.54 -0.86 6.25
CA PRO A 138 -9.16 -1.21 6.63
C PRO A 138 -8.08 -0.35 5.93
N ARG A 139 -8.27 -0.04 4.64
CA ARG A 139 -7.38 0.86 3.88
C ARG A 139 -7.22 2.24 4.54
N LEU A 140 -8.33 2.85 4.98
CA LEU A 140 -8.31 4.18 5.57
C LEU A 140 -7.67 4.16 6.96
N TRP A 141 -7.94 3.12 7.74
CA TRP A 141 -7.25 2.89 9.03
C TRP A 141 -5.75 2.75 8.84
N ARG A 142 -5.31 2.04 7.80
CA ARG A 142 -3.89 1.95 7.44
C ARG A 142 -3.31 3.32 7.12
N LEU A 143 -3.96 4.15 6.30
CA LEU A 143 -3.48 5.50 5.98
C LEU A 143 -3.38 6.40 7.23
N LEU A 144 -4.39 6.38 8.09
CA LEU A 144 -4.36 7.11 9.36
C LEU A 144 -3.20 6.67 10.24
N ALA A 145 -2.98 5.35 10.35
CA ALA A 145 -1.89 4.79 11.13
C ALA A 145 -0.53 5.27 10.59
N GLU A 146 -0.32 5.19 9.28
CA GLU A 146 0.93 5.60 8.64
C GLU A 146 1.22 7.10 8.85
N ALA A 147 0.21 7.96 8.68
CA ALA A 147 0.32 9.38 8.94
C ALA A 147 0.59 9.70 10.43
N SER A 148 -0.05 8.96 11.34
CA SER A 148 0.11 9.12 12.79
C SER A 148 1.51 8.68 13.25
N VAL A 149 2.03 7.57 12.72
CA VAL A 149 3.40 7.11 12.98
C VAL A 149 4.42 8.17 12.56
N LYS A 150 4.27 8.75 11.35
CA LYS A 150 5.17 9.80 10.85
C LYS A 150 5.16 11.06 11.71
N LYS A 151 4.03 11.37 12.36
CA LYS A 151 3.87 12.49 13.30
C LYS A 151 4.19 12.12 14.76
N LEU A 152 4.64 10.89 15.02
CA LEU A 152 4.92 10.33 16.36
C LEU A 152 3.72 10.29 17.31
N ASP A 153 2.50 10.32 16.78
CA ASP A 153 1.28 10.02 17.56
C ASP A 153 1.09 8.50 17.65
N LEU A 154 1.84 7.90 18.58
CA LEU A 154 1.92 6.44 18.74
C LEU A 154 0.61 5.81 19.21
N ASP A 155 -0.21 6.52 19.99
CA ASP A 155 -1.46 5.99 20.54
C ASP A 155 -2.56 5.93 19.47
N THR A 156 -2.70 6.99 18.68
CA THR A 156 -3.61 6.97 17.52
C THR A 156 -3.15 5.93 16.51
N ALA A 157 -1.84 5.86 16.22
CA ALA A 157 -1.28 4.87 15.31
C ALA A 157 -1.57 3.43 15.76
N GLU A 158 -1.44 3.12 17.05
CA GLU A 158 -1.67 1.77 17.57
C GLU A 158 -3.14 1.38 17.41
N SER A 159 -4.05 2.28 17.80
CA SER A 159 -5.48 2.05 17.64
C SER A 159 -5.88 1.82 16.18
N ALA A 160 -5.25 2.54 15.25
CA ALA A 160 -5.51 2.43 13.82
C ALA A 160 -4.93 1.12 13.24
N PHE A 161 -3.72 0.70 13.62
CA PHE A 161 -3.16 -0.58 13.19
C PHE A 161 -3.92 -1.79 13.70
N VAL A 162 -4.50 -1.72 14.91
CA VAL A 162 -5.40 -2.76 15.42
C VAL A 162 -6.64 -2.88 14.53
N ARG A 163 -7.24 -1.75 14.12
CA ARG A 163 -8.43 -1.73 13.26
C ARG A 163 -8.17 -2.26 11.85
N CYS A 164 -6.95 -2.13 11.32
CA CYS A 164 -6.56 -2.75 10.04
C CYS A 164 -5.83 -4.09 10.17
N SER A 165 -5.76 -4.68 11.37
CA SER A 165 -5.08 -5.96 11.66
C SER A 165 -3.60 -6.01 11.20
N ASN A 166 -2.91 -4.87 11.18
CA ASN A 166 -1.51 -4.79 10.77
C ASN A 166 -0.57 -5.12 11.94
N TYR A 167 -0.28 -6.41 12.11
CA TYR A 167 0.58 -6.90 13.17
C TYR A 167 2.02 -6.33 13.14
N PRO A 168 2.70 -6.23 11.98
CA PRO A 168 4.00 -5.55 11.89
C PRO A 168 3.98 -4.10 12.42
N GLY A 169 2.94 -3.34 12.09
CA GLY A 169 2.77 -1.97 12.57
C GLY A 169 2.60 -1.88 14.09
N ILE A 170 1.85 -2.80 14.69
CA ILE A 170 1.69 -2.87 16.16
C ILE A 170 3.04 -3.19 16.83
N GLN A 171 3.83 -4.12 16.27
CA GLN A 171 5.15 -4.44 16.79
C GLN A 171 6.15 -3.28 16.65
N LEU A 172 6.07 -2.52 15.56
CA LEU A 172 6.84 -1.29 15.41
C LEU A 172 6.53 -0.31 16.55
N ILE A 173 5.26 -0.04 16.83
CA ILE A 173 4.88 0.93 17.88
C ILE A 173 5.39 0.49 19.25
N LYS A 174 5.28 -0.81 19.58
CA LYS A 174 5.84 -1.35 20.83
C LYS A 174 7.34 -1.12 20.94
N ARG A 175 8.09 -1.24 19.84
CA ARG A 175 9.52 -0.93 19.80
C ARG A 175 9.76 0.57 19.97
N LEU A 176 9.03 1.42 19.23
CA LEU A 176 9.16 2.88 19.29
C LEU A 176 8.91 3.44 20.69
N LYS A 177 7.92 2.90 21.43
CA LYS A 177 7.63 3.29 22.83
C LYS A 177 8.81 3.06 23.79
N ASN A 178 9.73 2.15 23.47
CA ASN A 178 10.92 1.89 24.29
C ASN A 178 12.14 2.76 23.91
N ILE A 179 12.10 3.42 22.75
CA ILE A 179 13.19 4.27 22.27
C ILE A 179 12.98 5.68 22.80
N GLN A 180 13.94 6.22 23.55
CA GLN A 180 13.88 7.56 24.15
C GLN A 180 14.28 8.67 23.16
N VAL A 181 15.12 8.36 22.18
CA VAL A 181 15.68 9.34 21.24
C VAL A 181 14.79 9.47 20.00
N GLU A 182 14.21 10.65 19.81
CA GLU A 182 13.29 10.93 18.69
C GLU A 182 13.92 10.68 17.31
N ALA A 183 15.20 11.03 17.14
CA ALA A 183 15.91 10.79 15.89
C ALA A 183 16.03 9.29 15.56
N LEU A 184 16.21 8.43 16.58
CA LEU A 184 16.20 6.98 16.40
C LEU A 184 14.79 6.44 16.13
N GLN A 185 13.76 7.03 16.73
CA GLN A 185 12.38 6.69 16.39
C GLN A 185 12.10 6.99 14.91
N LYS A 186 12.49 8.17 14.42
CA LYS A 186 12.37 8.53 13.01
C LYS A 186 13.14 7.57 12.09
N ALA A 187 14.34 7.16 12.47
CA ALA A 187 15.13 6.19 11.72
C ALA A 187 14.42 4.82 11.61
N GLU A 188 13.88 4.29 12.71
CA GLU A 188 13.09 3.05 12.71
C GLU A 188 11.81 3.17 11.87
N ILE A 189 11.18 4.35 11.87
CA ILE A 189 10.01 4.64 11.05
C ILE A 189 10.37 4.62 9.55
N CYS A 190 11.43 5.31 9.14
CA CYS A 190 11.91 5.28 7.76
C CYS A 190 12.27 3.85 7.33
N ALA A 191 12.94 3.09 8.20
CA ALA A 191 13.27 1.68 7.94
C ALA A 191 12.00 0.83 7.75
N PHE A 192 10.96 1.05 8.55
CA PHE A 192 9.68 0.35 8.41
C PHE A 192 8.98 0.63 7.08
N PHE A 193 9.08 1.86 6.56
CA PHE A 193 8.49 2.26 5.28
C PHE A 193 9.35 1.90 4.05
N GLY A 194 10.52 1.27 4.25
CA GLY A 194 11.44 0.91 3.17
C GLY A 194 12.34 2.07 2.70
N GLU A 195 12.31 3.20 3.39
CA GLU A 195 13.18 4.36 3.17
C GLU A 195 14.55 4.12 3.84
N PHE A 196 15.23 3.03 3.45
CA PHE A 196 16.43 2.54 4.13
C PHE A 196 17.61 3.50 4.05
N ASP A 197 17.73 4.25 2.95
CA ASP A 197 18.80 5.24 2.78
C ASP A 197 18.64 6.43 3.72
N GLU A 198 17.40 6.85 3.99
CA GLU A 198 17.11 7.92 4.95
C GLU A 198 17.28 7.43 6.39
N ALA A 199 16.82 6.21 6.69
CA ALA A 199 17.03 5.56 7.97
C ALA A 199 18.52 5.45 8.32
N GLU A 200 19.35 5.02 7.36
CA GLU A 200 20.79 4.90 7.54
C GLU A 200 21.45 6.24 7.88
N LYS A 201 21.08 7.32 7.16
CA LYS A 201 21.59 8.66 7.44
C LYS A 201 21.23 9.08 8.87
N LEU A 202 19.98 8.91 9.28
CA LEU A 202 19.53 9.24 10.63
C LEU A 202 20.28 8.43 11.70
N TYR A 203 20.58 7.15 11.46
CA TYR A 203 21.40 6.36 12.39
C TYR A 203 22.83 6.87 12.50
N ILE A 204 23.45 7.26 11.38
CA ILE A 204 24.82 7.80 11.37
C ILE A 204 24.86 9.17 12.05
N ASP A 205 23.88 10.04 11.80
CA ASP A 205 23.79 11.38 12.39
C ASP A 205 23.64 11.35 13.92
N VAL A 206 23.09 10.26 14.47
CA VAL A 206 22.94 10.02 15.92
C VAL A 206 24.12 9.21 16.50
N ASP A 207 25.20 9.03 15.73
CA ASP A 207 26.38 8.23 16.09
C ASP A 207 26.07 6.75 16.38
N ARG A 208 24.93 6.23 15.90
CA ARG A 208 24.49 4.84 16.04
C ARG A 208 24.71 4.03 14.76
N ARG A 209 25.96 4.06 14.29
CA ARG A 209 26.41 3.29 13.11
C ARG A 209 26.17 1.78 13.24
N ASP A 210 26.19 1.24 14.46
CA ASP A 210 25.86 -0.15 14.76
C ASP A 210 24.44 -0.52 14.28
N LEU A 211 23.46 0.37 14.49
CA LEU A 211 22.09 0.16 14.03
C LEU A 211 21.99 0.23 12.49
N ALA A 212 22.68 1.19 11.86
CA ALA A 212 22.79 1.28 10.41
C ALA A 212 23.35 -0.01 9.77
N ILE A 213 24.40 -0.56 10.37
CA ILE A 213 24.98 -1.86 9.97
C ILE A 213 23.94 -2.97 10.08
N SER A 214 23.28 -3.09 11.25
CA SER A 214 22.29 -4.16 11.48
C SER A 214 21.11 -4.08 10.49
N LEU A 215 20.69 -2.86 10.14
CA LEU A 215 19.66 -2.62 9.13
C LEU A 215 20.10 -3.18 7.77
N ARG A 216 21.28 -2.80 7.28
CA ARG A 216 21.79 -3.25 5.97
C ARG A 216 22.03 -4.75 5.91
N GLN A 217 22.49 -5.34 7.01
CA GLN A 217 22.62 -6.80 7.12
C GLN A 217 21.28 -7.50 7.02
N SER A 218 20.23 -6.98 7.65
CA SER A 218 18.87 -7.56 7.57
C SER A 218 18.28 -7.51 6.15
N LEU A 219 18.74 -6.57 5.32
CA LEU A 219 18.39 -6.44 3.91
C LEU A 219 19.30 -7.25 2.97
N CYS A 220 20.28 -7.97 3.52
CA CYS A 220 21.34 -8.64 2.77
C CYS A 220 22.17 -7.70 1.87
N ASP A 221 22.21 -6.40 2.19
CA ASP A 221 23.03 -5.41 1.49
C ASP A 221 24.45 -5.40 2.07
N TRP A 222 25.19 -6.46 1.75
CA TRP A 222 26.54 -6.69 2.26
C TRP A 222 27.55 -5.69 1.69
N PHE A 223 27.33 -5.18 0.48
CA PHE A 223 28.17 -4.13 -0.10
C PHE A 223 28.12 -2.85 0.73
N ARG A 224 26.91 -2.38 1.07
CA ARG A 224 26.77 -1.19 1.92
C ARG A 224 27.27 -1.47 3.34
N THR A 225 27.05 -2.67 3.86
CA THR A 225 27.56 -3.11 5.17
C THR A 225 29.10 -2.96 5.25
N VAL A 226 29.85 -3.42 4.24
CA VAL A 226 31.31 -3.27 4.20
C VAL A 226 31.73 -1.79 4.14
N GLN A 227 30.99 -0.95 3.42
CA GLN A 227 31.27 0.50 3.41
C GLN A 227 31.10 1.10 4.81
N LEU A 228 30.03 0.74 5.53
CA LEU A 228 29.78 1.18 6.89
C LEU A 228 30.85 0.67 7.88
N TYR A 229 31.35 -0.56 7.69
CA TYR A 229 32.47 -1.07 8.48
C TYR A 229 33.72 -0.21 8.33
N LYS A 230 34.05 0.19 7.09
CA LYS A 230 35.24 1.00 6.81
C LYS A 230 35.14 2.45 7.31
N MET A 231 33.94 2.96 7.57
CA MET A 231 33.72 4.35 8.02
C MET A 231 34.18 4.63 9.45
N GLY A 232 34.53 3.63 10.25
CA GLY A 232 34.96 3.85 11.63
C GLY A 232 35.47 2.59 12.33
N PRO A 233 36.15 2.73 13.47
CA PRO A 233 36.81 1.63 14.17
C PRO A 233 35.80 0.67 14.84
N GLY A 234 36.27 -0.52 15.26
CA GLY A 234 35.51 -1.43 16.12
C GLY A 234 34.86 -2.65 15.46
N ILE A 235 35.17 -2.92 14.18
CA ILE A 235 34.73 -4.14 13.49
C ILE A 235 35.83 -5.20 13.60
N SER A 236 35.45 -6.43 13.93
CA SER A 236 36.40 -7.54 13.99
C SER A 236 36.71 -8.11 12.60
N ASP A 237 37.88 -8.71 12.45
CA ASP A 237 38.28 -9.38 11.20
C ASP A 237 37.27 -10.48 10.83
N GLN A 238 36.72 -11.19 11.82
CA GLN A 238 35.67 -12.20 11.60
C GLN A 238 34.38 -11.60 11.02
N GLN A 239 33.97 -10.41 11.48
CA GLN A 239 32.80 -9.73 10.93
C GLN A 239 33.04 -9.25 9.50
N MET A 240 34.26 -8.78 9.21
CA MET A 240 34.66 -8.36 7.86
C MET A 240 34.74 -9.57 6.90
N GLU A 241 35.37 -10.67 7.33
CA GLU A 241 35.43 -11.93 6.59
C GLU A 241 34.03 -12.44 6.25
N HIS A 242 33.11 -12.44 7.22
CA HIS A 242 31.72 -12.84 7.00
C HIS A 242 31.06 -11.97 5.92
N ALA A 243 31.20 -10.65 5.99
CA ALA A 243 30.61 -9.76 5.00
C ALA A 243 31.19 -9.98 3.59
N TRP A 244 32.50 -10.21 3.47
CA TRP A 244 33.13 -10.55 2.18
C TRP A 244 32.66 -11.89 1.62
N ARG A 245 32.50 -12.89 2.49
CA ARG A 245 31.98 -14.20 2.10
C ARG A 245 30.56 -14.10 1.56
N GLU A 246 29.70 -13.31 2.20
CA GLU A 246 28.32 -13.10 1.73
C GLU A 246 28.25 -12.35 0.39
N ILE A 247 29.17 -11.39 0.15
CA ILE A 247 29.32 -10.78 -1.18
C ILE A 247 29.77 -11.83 -2.21
N GLY A 248 30.69 -12.71 -1.85
CA GLY A 248 31.10 -13.85 -2.67
C GLY A 248 29.91 -14.76 -3.02
N ASN A 249 29.07 -15.10 -2.02
CA ASN A 249 27.85 -15.90 -2.21
C ASN A 249 26.88 -15.22 -3.18
N HIS A 250 26.71 -13.90 -3.09
CA HIS A 250 25.87 -13.13 -4.01
C HIS A 250 26.32 -13.27 -5.47
N PHE A 251 27.62 -13.10 -5.76
CA PHE A 251 28.16 -13.30 -7.12
C PHE A 251 28.12 -14.76 -7.58
N MET A 252 28.33 -15.70 -6.66
CA MET A 252 28.21 -17.13 -6.94
C MET A 252 26.80 -17.48 -7.42
N ASN A 253 25.77 -16.97 -6.76
CA ASN A 253 24.36 -17.17 -7.15
C ASN A 253 24.05 -16.58 -8.54
N MET A 254 24.74 -15.51 -8.94
CA MET A 254 24.65 -14.93 -10.28
C MET A 254 25.55 -15.61 -11.33
N ARG A 255 26.29 -16.66 -10.95
CA ARG A 255 27.28 -17.37 -11.80
C ARG A 255 28.44 -16.50 -12.28
N ALA A 256 28.72 -15.40 -11.57
CA ALA A 256 29.88 -14.55 -11.80
C ALA A 256 31.08 -15.09 -11.01
N TRP A 257 31.66 -16.19 -11.50
CA TRP A 257 32.68 -16.97 -10.77
C TRP A 257 33.97 -16.20 -10.50
N GLU A 258 34.40 -15.35 -11.44
CA GLU A 258 35.61 -14.54 -11.29
C GLU A 258 35.45 -13.53 -10.14
N SER A 259 34.36 -12.78 -10.15
CA SER A 259 34.04 -11.84 -9.07
C SER A 259 33.85 -12.56 -7.72
N ALA A 260 33.17 -13.71 -7.71
CA ALA A 260 32.98 -14.49 -6.49
C ALA A 260 34.33 -14.92 -5.88
N LYS A 261 35.26 -15.41 -6.70
CA LYS A 261 36.62 -15.77 -6.28
C LYS A 261 37.34 -14.59 -5.62
N GLU A 262 37.31 -13.41 -6.24
CA GLU A 262 37.96 -12.21 -5.68
C GLU A 262 37.45 -11.86 -4.27
N TYR A 263 36.15 -12.03 -4.01
CA TYR A 263 35.58 -11.73 -2.70
C TYR A 263 35.82 -12.85 -1.67
N TYR A 264 35.91 -14.11 -2.09
CA TYR A 264 36.34 -15.20 -1.19
C TYR A 264 37.82 -15.09 -0.81
N ASP A 265 38.67 -14.69 -1.75
CA ASP A 265 40.08 -14.44 -1.47
C ASP A 265 40.23 -13.30 -0.44
N LYS A 266 39.42 -12.23 -0.55
CA LYS A 266 39.34 -11.15 0.46
C LYS A 266 38.77 -11.59 1.81
N ALA A 267 38.00 -12.66 1.87
CA ALA A 267 37.42 -13.17 3.12
C ALA A 267 38.46 -13.98 3.92
N HIS A 268 39.40 -14.65 3.25
CA HIS A 268 40.41 -15.51 3.87
C HIS A 268 41.73 -14.81 4.23
N HIS A 269 41.84 -13.50 3.94
CA HIS A 269 42.99 -12.66 4.25
C HIS A 269 42.62 -11.61 5.30
#